data_AF-A0A2Z4GAC6-F1
#
_entry.id   AF-A0A2Z4GAC6-F1
#
_cell.length_a   1.000
_cell.length_b   1.000
_cell.length_c   1.000
_cell.angle_alpha   90.00
_cell.angle_beta   90.00
_cell.angle_gamma   90.00
#
_symmetry.space_group_name_H-M   'P 1'
#
loop_
_entity.id
_entity.type
_entity.pdbx_description
1 polymer ?
#
loop_
_entity_poly.entity_id
_entity_poly.type
_entity_poly.pdbx_seq_one_letter_code
_entity_poly.pdbx_strand_id
1 'polypeptide(L)'
;MKRILLCFTLLTFGFTGTNAQSFEINPHTGTLNSSSPNLYLRGNSTPLIRGLRSNGILSSPTAVQVGQSLIEISGSGYVSSATYIGSVAIRMSATENWAASKYGSKIGFFTSENGMGGIYERLSISDKGYLGLNNTDPGVPFHINHSNITSNSSTGDAIIGSLGGQHLSFDGDEINAWNGTSGSAFYLNRSSPGAVVVGNFTALNESDLFVSGFTRLGTGAAAPKIKIKKLTGTTSATAGTANIAHGIGDSDKILSVDISINNAGKTYISENYTQSAGLEFNYYYNDTNIGVVTKSGNSASLNSRPIKILITYEE
;
A
#
# COMPACT_ATOMS: atom_id res chain seq x y z
N MET A 1 -97.58 -27.92 32.80
CA MET A 1 -97.06 -27.47 31.49
C MET A 1 -95.77 -26.70 31.75
N LYS A 2 -94.61 -27.28 31.41
CA LYS A 2 -93.28 -26.70 31.69
C LYS A 2 -92.80 -25.88 30.48
N ARG A 3 -92.15 -24.75 30.79
CA ARG A 3 -91.66 -23.68 29.91
C ARG A 3 -90.47 -24.13 29.05
N ILE A 4 -90.33 -23.58 27.84
CA ILE A 4 -89.05 -23.48 27.12
C ILE A 4 -88.84 -22.02 26.69
N LEU A 5 -87.77 -21.43 27.20
CA LEU A 5 -87.17 -20.16 26.84
C LEU A 5 -85.71 -20.47 26.51
N LEU A 6 -85.22 -20.16 25.30
CA LEU A 6 -83.79 -19.98 24.99
C LEU A 6 -83.66 -19.30 23.62
N CYS A 7 -83.53 -17.97 23.59
CA CYS A 7 -82.30 -17.22 23.30
C CYS A 7 -81.55 -17.62 22.01
N PHE A 8 -81.83 -16.91 20.91
CA PHE A 8 -80.96 -16.80 19.75
C PHE A 8 -79.87 -15.76 20.04
N THR A 9 -78.65 -16.22 20.34
CA THR A 9 -77.46 -15.38 20.46
C THR A 9 -76.65 -15.43 19.16
N LEU A 10 -76.52 -14.25 18.54
CA LEU A 10 -75.36 -13.74 17.81
C LEU A 10 -74.59 -14.71 16.87
N LEU A 11 -74.97 -14.70 15.59
CA LEU A 11 -74.14 -15.24 14.51
C LEU A 11 -73.19 -14.13 14.02
N THR A 12 -72.04 -13.99 14.67
CA THR A 12 -70.87 -13.29 14.10
C THR A 12 -69.69 -14.27 14.10
N PHE A 13 -69.63 -15.12 13.09
CA PHE A 13 -68.40 -15.83 12.76
C PHE A 13 -67.49 -14.86 12.01
N GLY A 14 -66.54 -14.27 12.74
CA GLY A 14 -65.40 -13.58 12.14
C GLY A 14 -64.55 -14.60 11.38
N PHE A 15 -64.58 -14.54 10.06
CA PHE A 15 -63.53 -15.15 9.24
C PHE A 15 -62.25 -14.33 9.40
N THR A 16 -61.38 -14.73 10.32
CA THR A 16 -59.96 -14.39 10.20
C THR A 16 -59.28 -15.57 9.52
N GLY A 17 -59.30 -15.55 8.19
CA GLY A 17 -58.49 -16.46 7.40
C GLY A 17 -57.02 -16.07 7.51
N THR A 18 -56.32 -16.55 8.54
CA THR A 18 -54.87 -16.57 8.53
C THR A 18 -54.44 -17.68 7.57
N ASN A 19 -54.27 -17.34 6.30
CA ASN A 19 -53.69 -18.24 5.30
C ASN A 19 -52.18 -18.39 5.56
N ALA A 20 -51.81 -19.11 6.62
CA ALA A 20 -50.50 -19.74 6.70
C ALA A 20 -50.63 -21.11 6.03
N GLN A 21 -50.62 -21.14 4.70
CA GLN A 21 -50.44 -22.40 3.98
C GLN A 21 -48.94 -22.68 3.91
N SER A 22 -48.47 -23.70 4.64
CA SER A 22 -47.17 -24.31 4.38
C SER A 22 -47.35 -25.36 3.29
N PHE A 23 -46.80 -25.13 2.10
CA PHE A 23 -46.64 -26.19 1.10
C PHE A 23 -45.26 -26.83 1.33
N GLU A 24 -45.25 -28.08 1.78
CA GLU A 24 -44.02 -28.85 1.93
C GLU A 24 -43.71 -29.55 0.60
N ILE A 25 -42.64 -29.10 -0.07
CA ILE A 25 -42.05 -29.86 -1.17
C ILE A 25 -41.22 -30.97 -0.51
N ASN A 26 -41.81 -32.16 -0.37
CA ASN A 26 -41.16 -33.34 0.24
C ASN A 26 -40.64 -34.42 -0.77
N PRO A 27 -39.96 -34.09 -1.90
CA PRO A 27 -39.26 -35.06 -2.72
C PRO A 27 -37.76 -35.14 -2.33
N HIS A 28 -37.22 -36.36 -2.37
CA HIS A 28 -35.78 -36.62 -2.34
C HIS A 28 -35.02 -35.87 -3.45
N THR A 29 -35.70 -35.52 -4.55
CA THR A 29 -35.26 -34.62 -5.63
C THR A 29 -36.46 -33.90 -6.26
N GLY A 30 -36.68 -32.62 -5.96
CA GLY A 30 -37.77 -31.83 -6.52
C GLY A 30 -37.27 -30.90 -7.62
N THR A 31 -37.82 -31.01 -8.83
CA THR A 31 -37.52 -30.09 -9.93
C THR A 31 -38.76 -29.31 -10.34
N LEU A 32 -38.59 -28.01 -10.60
CA LEU A 32 -39.60 -27.17 -11.25
C LEU A 32 -39.26 -27.08 -12.73
N ASN A 33 -39.91 -27.91 -13.55
CA ASN A 33 -39.73 -27.91 -15.00
C ASN A 33 -40.75 -26.98 -15.65
N SER A 34 -40.29 -25.85 -16.17
CA SER A 34 -41.11 -24.88 -16.90
C SER A 34 -40.24 -24.17 -17.94
N SER A 35 -40.84 -23.70 -19.04
CA SER A 35 -40.18 -22.79 -19.98
C SER A 35 -39.87 -21.42 -19.35
N SER A 36 -40.55 -21.10 -18.23
CA SER A 36 -40.34 -19.88 -17.43
C SER A 36 -40.39 -20.22 -15.93
N PRO A 37 -39.34 -20.85 -15.37
CA PRO A 37 -39.35 -21.34 -13.99
C PRO A 37 -38.96 -20.23 -13.00
N ASN A 38 -39.88 -19.30 -12.74
CA ASN A 38 -39.67 -18.25 -11.73
C ASN A 38 -40.18 -18.69 -10.35
N LEU A 39 -39.39 -18.46 -9.30
CA LEU A 39 -39.83 -18.55 -7.90
C LEU A 39 -39.95 -17.14 -7.32
N TYR A 40 -41.18 -16.71 -7.00
CA TYR A 40 -41.44 -15.45 -6.32
C TYR A 40 -41.71 -15.69 -4.84
N LEU A 41 -40.90 -15.09 -3.96
CA LEU A 41 -41.14 -15.05 -2.51
C LEU A 41 -41.65 -13.65 -2.15
N ARG A 42 -42.93 -13.53 -1.80
CA ARG A 42 -43.58 -12.25 -1.48
C ARG A 42 -44.28 -12.35 -0.12
N GLY A 43 -44.22 -11.28 0.65
CA GLY A 43 -44.90 -11.16 1.94
C GLY A 43 -44.77 -9.75 2.50
N ASN A 44 -45.52 -9.45 3.55
CA ASN A 44 -45.46 -8.16 4.27
C ASN A 44 -44.26 -8.07 5.24
N SER A 45 -43.48 -9.13 5.34
CA SER A 45 -42.25 -9.23 6.13
C SER A 45 -41.11 -9.73 5.23
N THR A 46 -39.86 -9.64 5.69
CA THR A 46 -38.68 -10.02 4.91
C THR A 46 -38.75 -11.48 4.42
N PRO A 47 -38.82 -11.73 3.11
CA PRO A 47 -38.70 -13.08 2.57
C PRO A 47 -37.33 -13.68 2.91
N LEU A 48 -37.29 -14.95 3.30
CA LEU A 48 -36.07 -15.62 3.74
C LEU A 48 -35.82 -16.91 2.97
N ILE A 49 -34.59 -17.09 2.52
CA ILE A 49 -34.05 -18.38 2.07
C ILE A 49 -33.04 -18.81 3.15
N ARG A 50 -33.26 -19.98 3.75
CA ARG A 50 -32.43 -20.50 4.86
C ARG A 50 -32.07 -21.96 4.62
N GLY A 51 -30.78 -22.27 4.69
CA GLY A 51 -30.31 -23.65 4.81
C GLY A 51 -30.30 -24.09 6.27
N LEU A 52 -30.88 -25.25 6.55
CA LEU A 52 -30.83 -25.91 7.86
C LEU A 52 -30.18 -27.28 7.65
N ARG A 53 -28.87 -27.36 7.84
CA ARG A 53 -28.13 -28.61 7.73
C ARG A 53 -27.80 -29.15 9.11
N SER A 54 -28.01 -30.45 9.28
CA SER A 54 -27.45 -31.26 10.36
C SER A 54 -26.87 -32.54 9.78
N ASN A 55 -25.99 -33.20 10.51
CA ASN A 55 -25.58 -34.58 10.23
C ASN A 55 -26.48 -35.55 11.00
N GLY A 56 -26.23 -36.86 10.87
CA GLY A 56 -27.03 -37.89 11.54
C GLY A 56 -28.37 -38.11 10.85
N ILE A 57 -29.39 -38.46 11.63
CA ILE A 57 -30.75 -38.65 11.13
C ILE A 57 -31.63 -37.49 11.59
N LEU A 58 -32.70 -37.18 10.86
CA LEU A 58 -33.57 -36.04 11.17
C LEU A 58 -34.19 -36.11 12.58
N SER A 59 -34.41 -37.32 13.10
CA SER A 59 -34.93 -37.55 14.45
C SER A 59 -33.86 -37.51 15.56
N SER A 60 -32.57 -37.46 15.19
CA SER A 60 -31.43 -37.37 16.10
C SER A 60 -30.27 -36.65 15.39
N PRO A 61 -30.42 -35.33 15.17
CA PRO A 61 -29.44 -34.55 14.43
C PRO A 61 -28.13 -34.46 15.21
N THR A 62 -27.02 -34.45 14.47
CA THR A 62 -25.67 -34.24 15.00
C THR A 62 -25.07 -32.98 14.37
N ALA A 63 -24.09 -32.38 15.05
CA ALA A 63 -23.50 -31.13 14.61
C ALA A 63 -22.79 -31.26 13.25
N VAL A 64 -22.85 -30.20 12.45
CA VAL A 64 -22.07 -30.07 11.22
C VAL A 64 -20.57 -30.05 11.56
N GLN A 65 -19.78 -30.64 10.68
CA GLN A 65 -18.32 -30.71 10.81
C GLN A 65 -17.66 -29.70 9.88
N VAL A 66 -16.39 -29.40 10.14
CA VAL A 66 -15.58 -28.49 9.32
C VAL A 66 -15.64 -28.86 7.83
N GLY A 67 -15.73 -27.85 6.96
CA GLY A 67 -15.77 -27.99 5.51
C GLY A 67 -17.16 -28.33 4.94
N GLN A 68 -18.16 -28.62 5.78
CA GLN A 68 -19.50 -28.95 5.30
C GLN A 68 -20.27 -27.69 4.87
N SER A 69 -20.85 -27.71 3.67
CA SER A 69 -21.73 -26.63 3.15
C SER A 69 -23.03 -26.56 3.93
N LEU A 70 -23.41 -25.38 4.41
CA LEU A 70 -24.67 -25.11 5.11
C LEU A 70 -25.80 -24.78 4.14
N ILE A 71 -25.47 -24.00 3.10
CA ILE A 71 -26.31 -23.69 1.95
C ILE A 71 -25.40 -23.40 0.75
N GLU A 72 -25.89 -23.75 -0.43
CA GLU A 72 -25.25 -23.43 -1.70
C GLU A 72 -26.28 -22.86 -2.68
N ILE A 73 -25.88 -21.81 -3.38
CA ILE A 73 -26.59 -21.27 -4.53
C ILE A 73 -25.68 -21.50 -5.73
N SER A 74 -26.08 -22.37 -6.65
CA SER A 74 -25.22 -22.84 -7.75
C SER A 74 -25.89 -22.69 -9.11
N GLY A 75 -25.07 -22.42 -10.13
CA GLY A 75 -25.46 -22.47 -11.53
C GLY A 75 -24.86 -23.69 -12.23
N SER A 76 -25.66 -24.38 -13.04
CA SER A 76 -25.21 -25.50 -13.88
C SER A 76 -25.65 -25.28 -15.33
N GLY A 77 -24.78 -25.65 -16.28
CA GLY A 77 -25.06 -25.58 -17.71
C GLY A 77 -25.20 -26.98 -18.33
N TYR A 78 -26.09 -27.13 -19.30
CA TYR A 78 -26.19 -28.34 -20.11
C TYR A 78 -24.96 -28.46 -21.03
N VAL A 79 -24.33 -29.64 -21.07
CA VAL A 79 -23.18 -29.88 -21.95
C VAL A 79 -23.47 -30.92 -23.02
N SER A 80 -23.91 -32.12 -22.64
CA SER A 80 -24.26 -33.20 -23.56
C SER A 80 -24.99 -34.33 -22.82
N SER A 81 -25.74 -35.17 -23.55
CA SER A 81 -26.34 -36.42 -23.03
C SER A 81 -27.08 -36.27 -21.68
N ALA A 82 -27.95 -35.26 -21.55
CA ALA A 82 -28.68 -34.96 -20.30
C ALA A 82 -27.78 -34.63 -19.08
N THR A 83 -26.50 -34.33 -19.30
CA THR A 83 -25.55 -33.95 -18.25
C THR A 83 -25.52 -32.45 -18.09
N TYR A 84 -25.71 -32.02 -16.84
CA TYR A 84 -25.50 -30.64 -16.40
C TYR A 84 -24.20 -30.58 -15.59
N ILE A 85 -23.35 -29.59 -15.87
CA ILE A 85 -22.11 -29.37 -15.14
C ILE A 85 -22.21 -28.03 -14.38
N GLY A 86 -21.90 -28.06 -13.09
CA GLY A 86 -21.80 -26.86 -12.26
C GLY A 86 -20.65 -25.97 -12.70
N SER A 87 -20.92 -24.69 -12.92
CA SER A 87 -19.93 -23.73 -13.43
C SER A 87 -19.69 -22.54 -12.49
N VAL A 88 -20.61 -22.28 -11.56
CA VAL A 88 -20.53 -21.20 -10.57
C VAL A 88 -21.24 -21.58 -9.28
N ALA A 89 -20.76 -21.08 -8.15
CA ALA A 89 -21.47 -21.21 -6.88
C ALA A 89 -21.17 -20.08 -5.90
N ILE A 90 -22.12 -19.80 -5.03
CA ILE A 90 -21.90 -19.12 -3.74
C ILE A 90 -22.19 -20.16 -2.66
N ARG A 91 -21.19 -20.46 -1.83
CA ARG A 91 -21.26 -21.51 -0.82
C ARG A 91 -20.98 -20.93 0.56
N MET A 92 -21.88 -21.18 1.50
CA MET A 92 -21.66 -20.93 2.92
C MET A 92 -21.28 -22.25 3.58
N SER A 93 -20.21 -22.29 4.34
CA SER A 93 -19.66 -23.54 4.91
C SER A 93 -19.09 -23.33 6.30
N ALA A 94 -19.10 -24.40 7.11
CA ALA A 94 -18.49 -24.40 8.44
C ALA A 94 -16.96 -24.38 8.33
N THR A 95 -16.30 -23.51 9.10
CA THR A 95 -14.83 -23.43 9.19
C THR A 95 -14.27 -24.16 10.41
N GLU A 96 -15.14 -24.68 11.27
CA GLU A 96 -14.80 -25.52 12.42
C GLU A 96 -15.90 -26.57 12.66
N ASN A 97 -15.62 -27.55 13.52
CA ASN A 97 -16.65 -28.48 13.99
C ASN A 97 -17.61 -27.70 14.91
N TRP A 98 -18.89 -27.65 14.54
CA TRP A 98 -19.87 -26.89 15.29
C TRP A 98 -20.18 -27.54 16.63
N ALA A 99 -20.45 -26.69 17.63
CA ALA A 99 -20.89 -27.05 18.96
C ALA A 99 -21.73 -25.88 19.54
N ALA A 100 -22.27 -26.01 20.75
CA ALA A 100 -23.13 -24.99 21.36
C ALA A 100 -22.54 -23.57 21.35
N SER A 101 -21.20 -23.43 21.40
CA SER A 101 -20.49 -22.16 21.38
C SER A 101 -19.52 -22.01 20.19
N LYS A 102 -19.65 -22.86 19.16
CA LYS A 102 -18.74 -22.91 18.00
C LYS A 102 -19.55 -22.98 16.72
N TYR A 103 -19.45 -21.96 15.90
CA TYR A 103 -20.24 -21.81 14.68
C TYR A 103 -19.49 -21.00 13.60
N GLY A 104 -18.15 -21.02 13.65
CA GLY A 104 -17.29 -20.45 12.61
C GLY A 104 -17.74 -20.87 11.22
N SER A 105 -17.85 -19.88 10.34
CA SER A 105 -18.40 -20.03 9.00
C SER A 105 -17.70 -19.11 8.03
N LYS A 106 -17.67 -19.51 6.76
CA LYS A 106 -17.17 -18.67 5.66
C LYS A 106 -18.16 -18.61 4.50
N ILE A 107 -18.01 -17.58 3.66
CA ILE A 107 -18.68 -17.44 2.37
C ILE A 107 -17.63 -17.56 1.27
N GLY A 108 -17.78 -18.51 0.36
CA GLY A 108 -16.92 -18.69 -0.81
C GLY A 108 -17.68 -18.44 -2.11
N PHE A 109 -17.01 -17.83 -3.08
CA PHE A 109 -17.50 -17.58 -4.42
C PHE A 109 -16.64 -18.38 -5.40
N PHE A 110 -17.30 -19.20 -6.22
CA PHE A 110 -16.69 -20.20 -7.07
C PHE A 110 -16.99 -19.91 -8.53
N THR A 111 -15.97 -20.01 -9.37
CA THR A 111 -16.11 -19.92 -10.82
C THR A 111 -15.28 -20.97 -11.54
N SER A 112 -15.72 -21.33 -12.74
CA SER A 112 -14.92 -22.06 -13.72
C SER A 112 -14.20 -21.12 -14.66
N GLU A 113 -12.97 -21.47 -15.01
CA GLU A 113 -12.19 -20.79 -16.02
C GLU A 113 -12.52 -21.32 -17.42
N ASN A 114 -12.51 -20.43 -18.42
CA ASN A 114 -12.79 -20.82 -19.81
C ASN A 114 -11.78 -21.87 -20.28
N GLY A 115 -12.28 -22.98 -20.85
CA GLY A 115 -11.44 -24.08 -21.34
C GLY A 115 -10.94 -25.04 -20.26
N MET A 116 -11.31 -24.86 -18.98
CA MET A 116 -10.93 -25.73 -17.87
C MET A 116 -12.14 -26.50 -17.32
N GLY A 117 -11.90 -27.70 -16.78
CA GLY A 117 -12.95 -28.63 -16.33
C GLY A 117 -13.37 -28.56 -14.86
N GLY A 118 -13.21 -27.43 -14.16
CA GLY A 118 -13.45 -27.37 -12.70
C GLY A 118 -13.96 -26.03 -12.18
N ILE A 119 -14.57 -26.04 -10.99
CA ILE A 119 -14.93 -24.84 -10.22
C ILE A 119 -13.89 -24.62 -9.13
N TYR A 120 -13.45 -23.38 -8.95
CA TYR A 120 -12.46 -23.00 -7.95
C TYR A 120 -12.95 -21.80 -7.15
N GLU A 121 -12.65 -21.76 -5.85
CA GLU A 121 -12.95 -20.61 -4.98
C GLU A 121 -12.05 -19.44 -5.41
N ARG A 122 -12.66 -18.37 -5.91
CA ARG A 122 -11.95 -17.17 -6.38
C ARG A 122 -12.02 -16.01 -5.39
N LEU A 123 -13.08 -15.96 -4.58
CA LEU A 123 -13.25 -14.98 -3.51
C LEU A 123 -13.75 -15.68 -2.25
N SER A 124 -13.22 -15.31 -1.10
CA SER A 124 -13.64 -15.81 0.20
C SER A 124 -13.86 -14.68 1.21
N ILE A 125 -14.86 -14.81 2.08
CA ILE A 125 -14.99 -14.05 3.32
C ILE A 125 -14.85 -15.06 4.46
N SER A 126 -13.74 -14.99 5.20
CA SER A 126 -13.42 -15.94 6.27
C SER A 126 -14.28 -15.75 7.52
N ASP A 127 -14.14 -16.65 8.50
CA ASP A 127 -14.77 -16.54 9.82
C ASP A 127 -14.36 -15.27 10.59
N LYS A 128 -13.20 -14.69 10.25
CA LYS A 128 -12.70 -13.43 10.81
C LYS A 128 -13.24 -12.19 10.08
N GLY A 129 -14.05 -12.39 9.03
CA GLY A 129 -14.54 -11.31 8.16
C GLY A 129 -13.52 -10.81 7.15
N TYR A 130 -12.42 -11.55 6.94
CA TYR A 130 -11.36 -11.14 6.01
C TYR A 130 -11.70 -11.54 4.57
N LEU A 131 -11.40 -10.66 3.63
CA LEU A 131 -11.65 -10.84 2.20
C LEU A 131 -10.42 -11.44 1.52
N GLY A 132 -10.54 -12.66 1.00
CA GLY A 132 -9.51 -13.32 0.18
C GLY A 132 -9.86 -13.28 -1.30
N LEU A 133 -8.91 -12.92 -2.17
CA LEU A 133 -8.99 -13.07 -3.63
C LEU A 133 -7.95 -14.09 -4.09
N ASN A 134 -8.41 -15.18 -4.72
CA ASN A 134 -7.62 -16.38 -5.00
C ASN A 134 -6.92 -16.98 -3.76
N ASN A 135 -7.41 -16.64 -2.56
CA ASN A 135 -7.00 -17.22 -1.30
C ASN A 135 -8.24 -17.66 -0.51
N THR A 136 -8.27 -18.93 -0.11
CA THR A 136 -9.39 -19.54 0.62
C THR A 136 -9.26 -19.42 2.14
N ASP A 137 -8.10 -18.99 2.63
CA ASP A 137 -7.78 -18.72 4.04
C ASP A 137 -7.01 -17.39 4.15
N PRO A 138 -7.69 -16.24 4.00
CA PRO A 138 -7.05 -14.94 4.11
C PRO A 138 -6.55 -14.72 5.55
N GLY A 139 -5.24 -14.59 5.73
CA GLY A 139 -4.65 -14.24 7.02
C GLY A 139 -4.81 -12.76 7.44
N VAL A 140 -4.94 -11.83 6.48
CA VAL A 140 -5.11 -10.37 6.72
C VAL A 140 -6.48 -9.90 6.22
N PRO A 141 -7.01 -8.75 6.69
CA PRO A 141 -8.35 -8.24 6.31
C PRO A 141 -8.64 -8.22 4.81
N PHE A 142 -7.62 -7.97 3.97
CA PHE A 142 -7.71 -8.10 2.53
C PHE A 142 -6.47 -8.83 1.99
N HIS A 143 -6.63 -10.04 1.46
CA HIS A 143 -5.53 -10.91 1.01
C HIS A 143 -5.72 -11.32 -0.45
N ILE A 144 -4.89 -10.81 -1.35
CA ILE A 144 -4.84 -11.24 -2.75
C ILE A 144 -3.67 -12.22 -2.93
N ASN A 145 -3.95 -13.45 -3.39
CA ASN A 145 -2.92 -14.45 -3.70
C ASN A 145 -2.79 -14.63 -5.21
N HIS A 146 -1.86 -13.89 -5.82
CA HIS A 146 -1.57 -14.01 -7.25
C HIS A 146 -0.09 -13.69 -7.54
N SER A 147 0.55 -14.48 -8.39
CA SER A 147 1.99 -14.36 -8.66
C SER A 147 2.37 -13.14 -9.52
N ASN A 148 1.41 -12.57 -10.25
CA ASN A 148 1.61 -11.46 -11.20
C ASN A 148 0.52 -10.39 -11.06
N ILE A 149 0.54 -9.61 -9.97
CA ILE A 149 -0.31 -8.41 -9.92
C ILE A 149 0.38 -7.33 -10.77
N THR A 150 0.06 -7.27 -12.05
CA THR A 150 0.57 -6.25 -12.97
C THR A 150 -0.26 -4.97 -12.89
N SER A 151 0.33 -3.89 -12.37
CA SER A 151 -0.24 -2.55 -12.39
C SER A 151 0.02 -1.87 -13.75
N ASN A 152 -0.94 -1.94 -14.69
CA ASN A 152 -0.88 -1.15 -15.92
C ASN A 152 -1.68 0.16 -15.74
N SER A 153 -1.05 1.29 -16.02
CA SER A 153 -1.42 2.64 -15.59
C SER A 153 -2.46 3.34 -16.48
N SER A 154 -3.52 2.66 -16.92
CA SER A 154 -4.64 3.36 -17.57
C SER A 154 -5.77 3.76 -16.60
N THR A 155 -5.92 3.14 -15.42
CA THR A 155 -6.99 3.48 -14.43
C THR A 155 -6.75 2.97 -12.98
N GLY A 156 -5.53 3.06 -12.41
CA GLY A 156 -5.12 2.29 -11.20
C GLY A 156 -5.99 2.38 -9.93
N ASP A 157 -6.03 1.30 -9.11
CA ASP A 157 -6.72 1.23 -7.80
C ASP A 157 -6.37 -0.04 -6.92
N ALA A 158 -5.09 -0.40 -6.65
CA ALA A 158 -4.76 -1.60 -5.84
C ALA A 158 -3.61 -1.44 -4.80
N ILE A 159 -3.83 -1.94 -3.57
CA ILE A 159 -2.86 -2.13 -2.46
C ILE A 159 -2.43 -3.62 -2.39
N ILE A 160 -1.14 -3.92 -2.19
CA ILE A 160 -0.55 -5.27 -2.38
C ILE A 160 0.40 -5.70 -1.23
N GLY A 161 0.11 -6.82 -0.53
CA GLY A 161 1.00 -7.48 0.46
C GLY A 161 0.48 -8.81 1.06
N SER A 162 1.33 -9.58 1.78
CA SER A 162 1.05 -10.93 2.36
C SER A 162 1.49 -11.04 3.84
N LEU A 163 0.88 -11.96 4.62
CA LEU A 163 1.18 -12.15 6.05
C LEU A 163 2.56 -12.76 6.35
N GLY A 164 3.26 -13.27 5.34
CA GLY A 164 4.62 -13.81 5.43
C GLY A 164 5.68 -13.02 4.66
N GLY A 165 5.34 -11.84 4.09
CA GLY A 165 6.27 -11.02 3.32
C GLY A 165 5.68 -9.66 2.92
N GLN A 166 6.52 -8.61 2.91
CA GLN A 166 6.14 -7.24 2.54
C GLN A 166 6.52 -6.89 1.09
N HIS A 167 5.66 -6.12 0.40
CA HIS A 167 5.84 -5.74 -1.00
C HIS A 167 5.68 -4.23 -1.34
N LEU A 168 5.17 -3.38 -0.44
CA LEU A 168 5.30 -1.91 -0.45
C LEU A 168 4.66 -1.44 0.87
N SER A 169 5.45 -1.07 1.88
CA SER A 169 4.94 -0.48 3.12
C SER A 169 4.91 1.03 2.93
N PHE A 170 3.78 1.68 3.17
CA PHE A 170 3.74 3.06 3.65
C PHE A 170 3.35 2.92 5.11
N ASP A 171 4.31 2.69 6.00
CA ASP A 171 4.08 2.97 7.41
C ASP A 171 4.24 4.49 7.62
N GLY A 172 4.06 4.96 8.85
CA GLY A 172 3.89 6.39 9.16
C GLY A 172 5.02 7.32 8.68
N ASP A 173 6.13 6.77 8.17
CA ASP A 173 7.33 7.51 7.79
C ASP A 173 8.20 6.88 6.66
N GLU A 174 8.04 5.61 6.23
CA GLU A 174 8.95 5.03 5.22
C GLU A 174 8.32 4.22 4.07
N ILE A 175 9.09 4.10 2.97
CA ILE A 175 8.89 3.16 1.85
C ILE A 175 10.09 2.19 1.82
N ASN A 176 9.88 0.92 2.16
CA ASN A 176 10.96 -0.09 2.21
C ASN A 176 10.91 -1.08 1.02
N ALA A 177 12.07 -1.43 0.46
CA ALA A 177 12.24 -2.45 -0.57
C ALA A 177 12.90 -3.71 0.00
N TRP A 178 12.12 -4.76 0.24
CA TRP A 178 12.59 -6.04 0.78
C TRP A 178 12.34 -7.18 -0.23
N ASN A 179 13.30 -8.11 -0.43
CA ASN A 179 13.15 -9.25 -1.36
C ASN A 179 12.96 -10.61 -0.68
N GLY A 180 12.52 -10.61 0.57
CA GLY A 180 12.23 -11.81 1.35
C GLY A 180 13.41 -12.35 2.16
N THR A 181 14.66 -12.09 1.77
CA THR A 181 15.86 -12.59 2.48
C THR A 181 16.93 -11.53 2.74
N SER A 182 16.86 -10.38 2.08
CA SER A 182 17.79 -9.26 2.27
C SER A 182 17.12 -7.94 1.89
N GLY A 183 17.73 -6.84 2.33
CA GLY A 183 17.40 -5.52 1.81
C GLY A 183 17.57 -5.53 0.29
N SER A 184 16.63 -4.92 -0.42
CA SER A 184 16.65 -4.83 -1.88
C SER A 184 16.62 -3.38 -2.33
N ALA A 185 16.94 -3.14 -3.60
CA ALA A 185 16.92 -1.79 -4.14
C ALA A 185 15.48 -1.36 -4.46
N PHE A 186 15.09 -0.18 -3.97
CA PHE A 186 13.89 0.49 -4.45
C PHE A 186 14.17 1.13 -5.81
N TYR A 187 13.58 0.58 -6.87
CA TYR A 187 13.78 1.06 -8.22
C TYR A 187 12.68 2.06 -8.61
N LEU A 188 13.02 3.34 -8.68
CA LEU A 188 12.17 4.36 -9.30
C LEU A 188 12.53 4.50 -10.78
N ASN A 189 11.57 4.20 -11.66
CA ASN A 189 11.69 4.42 -13.09
C ASN A 189 12.89 3.70 -13.77
N ARG A 190 13.24 2.48 -13.32
CA ARG A 190 14.40 1.72 -13.85
C ARG A 190 14.37 1.44 -15.36
N SER A 191 13.17 1.34 -15.95
CA SER A 191 12.99 0.80 -17.31
C SER A 191 12.18 1.71 -18.23
N SER A 192 12.02 2.99 -17.88
CA SER A 192 11.27 3.96 -18.69
C SER A 192 12.08 5.26 -18.86
N PRO A 193 11.92 5.98 -19.99
CA PRO A 193 12.60 7.25 -20.25
C PRO A 193 12.04 8.43 -19.42
N GLY A 194 11.11 8.17 -18.49
CA GLY A 194 10.57 9.21 -17.58
C GLY A 194 11.65 9.83 -16.67
N ALA A 195 11.27 10.85 -15.91
CA ALA A 195 12.11 11.39 -14.84
C ALA A 195 11.64 10.87 -13.48
N VAL A 196 12.58 10.65 -12.55
CA VAL A 196 12.25 10.56 -11.12
C VAL A 196 12.26 11.99 -10.59
N VAL A 197 11.08 12.53 -10.32
CA VAL A 197 10.94 13.85 -9.70
C VAL A 197 10.75 13.63 -8.20
N VAL A 198 11.70 14.13 -7.41
CA VAL A 198 11.56 14.25 -5.95
C VAL A 198 11.43 15.74 -5.72
N GLY A 199 10.29 16.20 -5.22
CA GLY A 199 10.03 17.63 -5.03
C GLY A 199 8.65 18.16 -5.41
N ASN A 200 8.39 19.42 -5.07
CA ASN A 200 7.13 20.10 -5.35
C ASN A 200 7.12 20.77 -6.75
N PHE A 201 6.14 20.42 -7.57
CA PHE A 201 5.95 21.00 -8.92
C PHE A 201 5.43 22.45 -8.92
N THR A 202 4.95 22.99 -7.78
CA THR A 202 4.17 24.26 -7.80
C THR A 202 4.50 25.32 -6.75
N ALA A 203 5.40 25.09 -5.79
CA ALA A 203 5.80 26.16 -4.86
C ALA A 203 7.27 26.05 -4.43
N LEU A 204 8.04 27.06 -4.82
CA LEU A 204 9.39 27.33 -4.35
C LEU A 204 9.33 27.61 -2.84
N ASN A 205 10.02 26.81 -2.02
CA ASN A 205 10.81 27.26 -0.85
C ASN A 205 10.92 26.20 0.26
N GLU A 206 11.37 24.98 -0.06
CA GLU A 206 12.24 24.16 0.82
C GLU A 206 12.70 22.91 0.05
N SER A 207 13.93 22.44 0.31
CA SER A 207 14.70 21.55 -0.57
C SER A 207 13.99 20.25 -0.97
N ASP A 208 13.77 20.08 -2.26
CA ASP A 208 13.09 18.92 -2.85
C ASP A 208 13.89 17.59 -2.78
N LEU A 209 15.20 17.66 -2.50
CA LEU A 209 16.07 16.49 -2.34
C LEU A 209 17.00 16.67 -1.11
N PHE A 210 16.77 15.90 -0.06
CA PHE A 210 17.66 15.81 1.10
C PHE A 210 18.58 14.59 0.99
N VAL A 211 19.87 14.83 0.76
CA VAL A 211 20.92 13.80 0.82
C VAL A 211 21.80 14.08 2.05
N SER A 212 21.63 13.29 3.11
CA SER A 212 22.42 13.42 4.34
C SER A 212 23.86 12.91 4.19
N GLY A 213 24.07 11.95 3.29
CA GLY A 213 25.36 11.33 2.95
C GLY A 213 26.08 12.00 1.77
N PHE A 214 26.84 11.19 1.03
CA PHE A 214 27.49 11.58 -0.22
C PHE A 214 26.64 11.17 -1.43
N THR A 215 26.71 11.94 -2.51
CA THR A 215 26.10 11.56 -3.79
C THR A 215 27.17 10.97 -4.69
N ARG A 216 27.02 9.71 -5.11
CA ARG A 216 27.84 9.14 -6.18
C ARG A 216 27.17 9.40 -7.52
N LEU A 217 27.80 10.21 -8.37
CA LEU A 217 27.36 10.45 -9.73
C LEU A 217 28.21 9.59 -10.68
N GLY A 218 27.74 8.39 -11.00
CA GLY A 218 28.44 7.44 -11.87
C GLY A 218 28.40 6.00 -11.37
N THR A 219 29.10 5.10 -12.07
CA THR A 219 29.16 3.67 -11.76
C THR A 219 30.59 3.19 -11.55
N GLY A 220 30.77 2.09 -10.82
CA GLY A 220 32.09 1.49 -10.55
C GLY A 220 32.87 2.12 -9.39
N ALA A 221 34.06 1.58 -9.14
CA ALA A 221 34.95 2.01 -8.06
C ALA A 221 35.60 3.39 -8.32
N ALA A 222 35.64 3.84 -9.58
CA ALA A 222 36.22 5.12 -9.97
C ALA A 222 35.24 6.31 -9.88
N ALA A 223 33.95 6.07 -9.63
CA ALA A 223 32.98 7.15 -9.50
C ALA A 223 33.06 7.74 -8.09
N PRO A 224 33.45 9.03 -7.93
CA PRO A 224 33.65 9.62 -6.63
C PRO A 224 32.32 9.85 -5.92
N LYS A 225 32.35 9.71 -4.60
CA LYS A 225 31.23 10.07 -3.72
C LYS A 225 31.43 11.51 -3.29
N ILE A 226 30.61 12.41 -3.81
CA ILE A 226 30.83 13.86 -3.65
C ILE A 226 29.93 14.43 -2.55
N LYS A 227 30.48 15.38 -1.80
CA LYS A 227 29.73 16.27 -0.91
C LYS A 227 30.23 17.71 -1.08
N ILE A 228 29.32 18.66 -0.81
CA ILE A 228 29.63 20.08 -0.85
C ILE A 228 29.53 20.63 0.57
N LYS A 229 30.51 21.42 0.99
CA LYS A 229 30.52 22.10 2.29
C LYS A 229 30.65 23.60 2.11
N LYS A 230 29.75 24.35 2.75
CA LYS A 230 29.86 25.81 2.85
C LYS A 230 30.47 26.18 4.18
N LEU A 231 31.51 27.00 4.17
CA LEU A 231 32.08 27.61 5.37
C LEU A 231 31.92 29.13 5.31
N THR A 232 32.01 29.73 6.48
CA THR A 232 32.08 31.18 6.65
C THR A 232 33.24 31.52 7.56
N GLY A 233 33.86 32.67 7.32
CA GLY A 233 34.96 33.15 8.15
C GLY A 233 35.08 34.66 8.09
N THR A 234 36.17 35.19 8.63
CA THR A 234 36.54 36.61 8.51
C THR A 234 38.03 36.69 8.21
N THR A 235 38.43 37.58 7.31
CA THR A 235 39.85 37.82 7.03
C THR A 235 40.56 38.42 8.23
N SER A 236 41.89 38.38 8.23
CA SER A 236 42.69 38.97 9.30
C SER A 236 42.50 40.49 9.41
N ALA A 237 42.66 41.04 10.62
CA ALA A 237 42.49 42.47 10.88
C ALA A 237 43.56 43.34 10.21
N THR A 238 44.72 42.76 9.94
CA THR A 238 45.81 43.31 9.15
C THR A 238 46.16 42.34 8.03
N ALA A 239 46.98 42.77 7.06
CA ALA A 239 47.45 41.86 6.01
C ALA A 239 48.10 40.62 6.66
N GLY A 240 47.54 39.44 6.37
CA GLY A 240 47.96 38.18 6.97
C GLY A 240 47.12 37.01 6.48
N THR A 241 47.14 35.92 7.24
CA THR A 241 46.40 34.69 6.95
C THR A 241 45.27 34.50 7.95
N ALA A 242 44.05 34.29 7.45
CA ALA A 242 42.94 33.77 8.24
C ALA A 242 42.80 32.26 8.00
N ASN A 243 42.97 31.47 9.04
CA ASN A 243 42.83 30.01 8.98
C ASN A 243 41.40 29.60 9.32
N ILE A 244 40.69 29.02 8.34
CA ILE A 244 39.31 28.57 8.52
C ILE A 244 39.30 27.04 8.51
N ALA A 245 38.97 26.42 9.64
CA ALA A 245 38.94 24.98 9.76
C ALA A 245 37.86 24.37 8.85
N HIS A 246 38.24 23.46 7.95
CA HIS A 246 37.28 22.82 7.03
C HIS A 246 36.75 21.48 7.54
N GLY A 247 37.43 20.82 8.48
CA GLY A 247 36.98 19.57 9.09
C GLY A 247 36.83 18.42 8.09
N ILE A 248 37.67 18.39 7.07
CA ILE A 248 37.86 17.24 6.16
C ILE A 248 39.19 16.64 6.61
N GLY A 249 39.22 15.35 6.95
CA GLY A 249 40.38 14.76 7.65
C GLY A 249 41.64 14.60 6.79
N ASP A 250 41.53 14.86 5.49
CA ASP A 250 42.59 14.70 4.50
C ASP A 250 42.38 15.73 3.38
N SER A 251 43.42 16.51 3.08
CA SER A 251 43.35 17.53 2.02
C SER A 251 43.33 16.96 0.61
N ASP A 252 43.79 15.71 0.40
CA ASP A 252 43.72 15.04 -0.90
C ASP A 252 42.27 14.80 -1.36
N LYS A 253 41.32 14.79 -0.41
CA LYS A 253 39.89 14.65 -0.70
C LYS A 253 39.24 15.94 -1.21
N ILE A 254 39.93 17.08 -1.12
CA ILE A 254 39.41 18.37 -1.58
C ILE A 254 39.62 18.46 -3.10
N LEU A 255 38.51 18.45 -3.84
CA LEU A 255 38.54 18.54 -5.31
C LEU A 255 38.56 19.99 -5.79
N SER A 256 37.83 20.87 -5.10
CA SER A 256 37.80 22.29 -5.40
C SER A 256 37.45 23.14 -4.19
N VAL A 257 37.96 24.38 -4.18
CA VAL A 257 37.65 25.41 -3.19
C VAL A 257 37.36 26.70 -3.94
N ASP A 258 36.14 27.23 -3.76
CA ASP A 258 35.76 28.55 -4.27
C ASP A 258 35.67 29.52 -3.08
N ILE A 259 36.47 30.60 -3.12
CA ILE A 259 36.51 31.60 -2.07
C ILE A 259 36.00 32.95 -2.59
N SER A 260 35.18 33.61 -1.78
CA SER A 260 34.82 35.00 -2.03
C SER A 260 34.81 35.83 -0.74
N ILE A 261 35.44 37.00 -0.79
CA ILE A 261 35.54 37.94 0.34
C ILE A 261 34.61 39.13 0.06
N ASN A 262 33.82 39.52 1.07
CA ASN A 262 32.96 40.70 0.95
C ASN A 262 33.82 41.98 0.99
N ASN A 263 33.87 42.74 -0.09
CA ASN A 263 34.55 44.04 -0.09
C ASN A 263 33.65 45.13 0.54
N ALA A 264 32.40 45.21 0.06
CA ALA A 264 31.40 46.13 0.58
C ALA A 264 29.99 45.67 0.20
N GLY A 265 29.01 45.87 1.09
CA GLY A 265 27.60 45.60 0.80
C GLY A 265 27.35 44.15 0.36
N LYS A 266 26.84 43.97 -0.86
CA LYS A 266 26.60 42.65 -1.49
C LYS A 266 27.64 42.30 -2.56
N THR A 267 28.77 43.01 -2.60
CA THR A 267 29.86 42.77 -3.55
C THR A 267 30.89 41.83 -2.97
N TYR A 268 31.16 40.75 -3.70
CA TYR A 268 32.12 39.72 -3.32
C TYR A 268 33.24 39.68 -4.36
N ILE A 269 34.47 39.53 -3.87
CA ILE A 269 35.67 39.46 -4.69
C ILE A 269 36.22 38.05 -4.60
N SER A 270 36.44 37.42 -5.75
CA SER A 270 37.13 36.13 -5.86
C SER A 270 38.65 36.35 -5.93
N GLU A 271 39.41 35.27 -5.77
CA GLU A 271 40.85 35.28 -5.99
C GLU A 271 41.22 35.82 -7.37
N ASN A 272 42.46 36.33 -7.51
CA ASN A 272 43.00 36.91 -8.75
C ASN A 272 42.30 38.18 -9.26
N TYR A 273 41.45 38.84 -8.47
CA TYR A 273 40.92 40.16 -8.83
C TYR A 273 42.00 41.25 -8.73
N THR A 274 42.45 41.78 -9.87
CA THR A 274 43.52 42.80 -9.97
C THR A 274 43.05 44.15 -10.49
N GLN A 275 41.76 44.30 -10.81
CA GLN A 275 41.23 45.52 -11.44
C GLN A 275 41.16 46.72 -10.49
N SER A 276 41.30 46.52 -9.18
CA SER A 276 41.35 47.63 -8.21
C SER A 276 42.33 47.31 -7.10
N ALA A 277 43.11 48.33 -6.73
CA ALA A 277 44.02 48.25 -5.61
C ALA A 277 43.27 47.98 -4.29
N GLY A 278 43.91 47.26 -3.38
CA GLY A 278 43.38 46.92 -2.06
C GLY A 278 42.53 45.65 -2.02
N LEU A 279 42.39 44.91 -3.12
CA LEU A 279 41.50 43.75 -3.26
C LEU A 279 42.20 42.43 -3.60
N GLU A 280 43.52 42.37 -3.50
CA GLU A 280 44.26 41.14 -3.79
C GLU A 280 44.34 40.21 -2.57
N PHE A 281 43.98 38.95 -2.79
CA PHE A 281 44.19 37.86 -1.87
C PHE A 281 44.50 36.57 -2.62
N ASN A 282 45.06 35.60 -1.91
CA ASN A 282 45.28 34.24 -2.37
C ASN A 282 44.78 33.27 -1.29
N TYR A 283 44.81 31.97 -1.55
CA TYR A 283 44.52 30.97 -0.53
C TYR A 283 45.38 29.72 -0.73
N TYR A 284 45.39 28.90 0.30
CA TYR A 284 45.88 27.54 0.26
C TYR A 284 45.00 26.68 1.17
N TYR A 285 45.14 25.37 1.09
CA TYR A 285 44.54 24.46 2.04
C TYR A 285 45.53 23.37 2.43
N ASN A 286 45.31 22.80 3.61
CA ASN A 286 46.05 21.65 4.15
C ASN A 286 45.06 20.76 4.89
N ASP A 287 45.52 19.76 5.64
CA ASP A 287 44.64 18.78 6.30
C ASP A 287 43.71 19.37 7.37
N THR A 288 43.92 20.64 7.78
CA THR A 288 43.14 21.25 8.86
C THR A 288 42.38 22.49 8.41
N ASN A 289 42.99 23.36 7.61
CA ASN A 289 42.51 24.72 7.36
C ASN A 289 42.54 25.10 5.88
N ILE A 290 41.57 25.93 5.50
CA ILE A 290 41.68 26.83 4.35
C ILE A 290 42.34 28.12 4.85
N GLY A 291 43.56 28.40 4.42
CA GLY A 291 44.29 29.61 4.73
C GLY A 291 44.00 30.70 3.71
N VAL A 292 43.24 31.72 4.08
CA VAL A 292 42.96 32.88 3.21
C VAL A 292 43.98 33.97 3.48
N VAL A 293 44.81 34.29 2.49
CA VAL A 293 45.97 35.17 2.59
C VAL A 293 45.68 36.50 1.90
N THR A 294 45.45 37.54 2.68
CA THR A 294 45.33 38.92 2.17
C THR A 294 46.73 39.48 1.84
N LYS A 295 46.93 40.02 0.64
CA LYS A 295 48.26 40.44 0.16
C LYS A 295 48.77 41.71 0.85
N SER A 296 49.93 41.63 1.51
CA SER A 296 50.60 42.80 2.08
C SER A 296 50.77 43.91 1.05
N GLY A 297 50.38 45.14 1.43
CA GLY A 297 50.42 46.31 0.57
C GLY A 297 49.30 46.43 -0.47
N ASN A 298 48.46 45.40 -0.70
CA ASN A 298 47.40 45.47 -1.70
C ASN A 298 46.08 44.79 -1.30
N SER A 299 45.78 44.71 0.00
CA SER A 299 44.58 44.04 0.51
C SER A 299 43.83 44.83 1.60
N ALA A 300 44.16 46.11 1.79
CA ALA A 300 43.64 46.90 2.92
C ALA A 300 42.11 46.94 2.98
N SER A 301 41.43 46.92 1.83
CA SER A 301 39.97 46.93 1.73
C SER A 301 39.33 45.59 2.11
N LEU A 302 40.13 44.51 2.12
CA LEU A 302 39.71 43.16 2.47
C LEU A 302 39.98 42.78 3.92
N ASN A 303 40.60 43.64 4.75
CA ASN A 303 40.86 43.33 6.16
C ASN A 303 39.56 43.33 6.99
N SER A 304 39.43 42.38 7.93
CA SER A 304 38.24 42.20 8.78
C SER A 304 36.92 42.04 8.00
N ARG A 305 36.97 41.37 6.84
CA ARG A 305 35.82 41.17 5.96
C ARG A 305 35.28 39.74 6.02
N PRO A 306 33.94 39.55 5.95
CA PRO A 306 33.34 38.23 5.85
C PRO A 306 33.83 37.43 4.63
N ILE A 307 34.06 36.14 4.84
CA ILE A 307 34.48 35.18 3.81
C ILE A 307 33.35 34.16 3.60
N LYS A 308 33.12 33.77 2.35
CA LYS A 308 32.36 32.56 1.98
C LYS A 308 33.31 31.59 1.29
N ILE A 309 33.24 30.32 1.68
CA ILE A 309 34.03 29.25 1.09
C ILE A 309 33.06 28.14 0.69
N LEU A 310 33.14 27.68 -0.55
CA LEU A 310 32.47 26.47 -1.02
C LEU A 310 33.54 25.41 -1.29
N ILE A 311 33.40 24.22 -0.69
CA ILE A 311 34.33 23.11 -0.86
C ILE A 311 33.57 21.96 -1.51
N THR A 312 34.10 21.42 -2.61
CA THR A 312 33.67 20.13 -3.17
C THR A 312 34.71 19.09 -2.78
N TYR A 313 34.27 18.00 -2.12
CA TYR A 313 35.19 16.98 -1.62
C TYR A 313 34.61 15.56 -1.77
N GLU A 314 35.50 14.57 -1.77
CA GLU A 314 35.17 13.15 -1.80
C GLU A 314 35.15 12.50 -0.40
N GLU A 315 34.54 11.32 -0.30
CA GLU A 315 34.51 10.51 0.93
C GLU A 315 35.88 10.01 1.36
#